data_AF-A0A432ER85-F1
#
_entry.id   AF-A0A432ER85-F1
#
_cell.length_a   1.000
_cell.length_b   1.000
_cell.length_c   1.000
_cell.angle_alpha   90.00
_cell.angle_beta   90.00
_cell.angle_gamma   90.00
#
_symmetry.space_group_name_H-M   'P 1'
#
loop_
_entity.id
_entity.type
_entity.pdbx_description
1 polymer ?
#
loop_
_entity_poly.entity_id
_entity_poly.type
_entity_poly.pdbx_seq_one_letter_code
_entity_poly.pdbx_strand_id
1 'polypeptide(L)'
;MGLDLQVACPEDKRADLLRAASFLDEKMRDIKKNGRIIETERCAIIAALNISYELLEERQKQAAAATAEDKIHNLESVIESALSQFKLSA
;
A
#
# COMPACT_ATOMS: atom_id res chain seq x y z
N MET A 1 10.89 -19.92 -6.00
CA MET A 1 11.58 -20.46 -4.80
C MET A 1 11.40 -21.98 -4.65
N GLY A 2 11.03 -22.72 -5.71
CA GLY A 2 10.94 -24.19 -5.70
C GLY A 2 9.81 -24.76 -4.85
N LEU A 3 8.76 -23.96 -4.57
CA LEU A 3 7.63 -24.33 -3.74
C LEU A 3 6.35 -24.37 -4.58
N ASP A 4 5.70 -25.52 -4.64
CA ASP A 4 4.42 -25.71 -5.30
C ASP A 4 3.29 -25.67 -4.26
N LEU A 5 2.39 -24.69 -4.37
CA LEU A 5 1.26 -24.51 -3.46
C LEU A 5 -0.06 -24.48 -4.23
N GLN A 6 -1.06 -25.15 -3.70
CA GLN A 6 -2.45 -25.01 -4.16
C GLN A 6 -3.17 -23.98 -3.31
N VAL A 7 -3.80 -23.01 -3.95
CA VAL A 7 -4.56 -21.94 -3.30
C VAL A 7 -5.93 -21.87 -3.96
N ALA A 8 -6.98 -21.82 -3.14
CA ALA A 8 -8.33 -21.59 -3.64
C ALA A 8 -8.41 -20.19 -4.27
N CYS A 9 -8.79 -20.13 -5.55
CA CYS A 9 -8.82 -18.90 -6.32
C CYS A 9 -10.09 -18.83 -7.18
N PRO A 10 -10.94 -17.82 -6.96
CA PRO A 10 -12.01 -17.48 -7.90
C PRO A 10 -11.44 -17.12 -9.28
N GLU A 11 -12.15 -17.44 -10.37
CA GLU A 11 -11.65 -17.24 -11.74
C GLU A 11 -11.29 -15.77 -12.03
N ASP A 12 -12.08 -14.83 -11.52
CA ASP A 12 -11.87 -13.38 -11.66
C ASP A 12 -10.62 -12.87 -10.95
N LYS A 13 -10.13 -13.58 -9.93
CA LYS A 13 -8.96 -13.18 -9.13
C LYS A 13 -7.66 -13.86 -9.51
N ARG A 14 -7.69 -14.77 -10.50
CA ARG A 14 -6.52 -15.58 -10.88
C ARG A 14 -5.32 -14.73 -11.29
N ALA A 15 -5.54 -13.71 -12.12
CA ALA A 15 -4.46 -12.83 -12.57
C ALA A 15 -3.82 -12.08 -11.40
N ASP A 16 -4.63 -11.56 -10.48
CA ASP A 16 -4.17 -10.81 -9.31
C ASP A 16 -3.40 -11.70 -8.33
N LEU A 17 -3.90 -12.92 -8.09
CA LEU A 17 -3.22 -13.88 -7.24
C LEU A 17 -1.87 -14.31 -7.82
N LEU A 18 -1.78 -14.50 -9.14
CA LEU A 18 -0.51 -14.79 -9.81
C LEU A 18 0.48 -13.63 -9.70
N ARG A 19 0.02 -12.37 -9.83
CA ARG A 19 0.85 -11.19 -9.60
C ARG A 19 1.36 -11.15 -8.16
N ALA A 20 0.49 -11.39 -7.18
CA ALA A 20 0.87 -11.45 -5.76
C ALA A 20 1.90 -12.55 -5.49
N ALA A 21 1.72 -13.74 -6.08
CA ALA A 21 2.68 -14.84 -5.95
C ALA A 21 4.05 -14.51 -6.56
N SER A 22 4.07 -13.89 -7.75
CA SER A 22 5.31 -13.43 -8.38
C SER A 22 6.05 -12.39 -7.54
N PHE A 23 5.30 -11.44 -6.97
CA PHE A 23 5.86 -10.40 -6.10
C PHE A 23 6.45 -10.98 -4.81
N LEU A 24 5.74 -11.91 -4.16
CA LEU A 24 6.26 -12.63 -3.00
C LEU A 24 7.56 -13.37 -3.32
N ASP A 25 7.59 -14.09 -4.44
CA ASP A 25 8.74 -14.88 -4.89
C ASP A 25 9.97 -14.01 -5.20
N GLU A 26 9.76 -12.80 -5.73
CA GLU A 26 10.80 -11.78 -5.91
C GLU A 26 11.36 -11.29 -4.57
N LYS A 27 10.50 -10.83 -3.65
CA LYS A 27 10.93 -10.39 -2.30
C LYS A 27 11.68 -11.50 -1.56
N MET A 28 11.21 -12.74 -1.65
CA MET A 28 11.88 -13.90 -1.07
C MET A 28 13.28 -14.11 -1.67
N ARG A 29 13.43 -14.00 -3.00
CA ARG A 29 14.74 -14.10 -3.67
C ARG A 29 15.69 -13.01 -3.21
N ASP A 30 15.22 -11.78 -3.06
CA ASP A 30 16.07 -10.66 -2.65
C ASP A 30 16.54 -10.80 -1.20
N ILE A 31 15.67 -11.27 -0.30
CA ILE A 31 16.04 -11.62 1.07
C ILE A 31 17.12 -12.71 1.08
N LYS A 32 16.97 -13.73 0.23
CA LYS A 32 17.93 -14.82 0.12
C LYS A 32 19.28 -14.35 -0.46
N LYS A 33 19.28 -13.47 -1.47
CA LYS A 33 20.49 -12.88 -2.07
C LYS A 33 21.31 -12.07 -1.06
N ASN A 34 20.64 -11.41 -0.10
CA ASN A 34 21.31 -10.67 0.97
C ASN A 34 22.09 -11.57 1.96
N GLY A 35 22.11 -12.89 1.74
CA GLY A 35 23.10 -13.81 2.32
C GLY A 35 22.92 -14.17 3.78
N ARG A 36 21.98 -13.53 4.49
CA ARG A 36 21.78 -13.71 5.93
C ARG A 36 20.89 -14.90 6.30
N ILE A 37 20.15 -15.46 5.33
CA ILE A 37 19.10 -16.45 5.56
C ILE A 37 19.16 -17.54 4.49
N ILE A 38 19.35 -18.78 4.94
CA ILE A 38 19.56 -19.94 4.06
C ILE A 38 18.24 -20.69 3.79
N GLU A 39 17.34 -20.71 4.77
CA GLU A 39 16.10 -21.48 4.74
C GLU A 39 14.99 -20.74 3.97
N THR A 40 14.37 -21.43 3.01
CA THR A 40 13.29 -20.89 2.18
C THR A 40 12.06 -20.51 2.99
N GLU A 41 11.70 -21.31 4.00
CA GLU A 41 10.55 -21.04 4.89
C GLU A 41 10.72 -19.73 5.64
N ARG A 42 11.90 -19.49 6.21
CA ARG A 42 12.21 -18.24 6.89
C ARG A 42 12.22 -17.04 5.94
N CYS A 43 12.65 -17.23 4.69
CA CYS A 43 12.54 -16.19 3.66
C CYS A 43 11.07 -15.83 3.38
N ALA A 44 10.16 -16.82 3.35
CA ALA A 44 8.74 -16.60 3.14
C ALA A 44 8.11 -15.77 4.27
N ILE A 45 8.41 -16.13 5.53
CA ILE A 45 7.90 -15.42 6.70
C ILE A 45 8.34 -13.96 6.71
N ILE A 46 9.63 -13.70 6.42
CA ILE A 46 10.17 -12.34 6.43
C ILE A 46 9.66 -11.54 5.23
N ALA A 47 9.52 -12.16 4.06
CA ALA A 47 8.90 -11.52 2.91
C ALA A 47 7.46 -11.10 3.22
N ALA A 48 6.67 -12.01 3.81
CA ALA A 48 5.29 -11.71 4.22
C ALA A 48 5.22 -10.58 5.26
N LEU A 49 6.12 -10.58 6.24
CA LEU A 49 6.21 -9.52 7.25
C LEU A 49 6.51 -8.15 6.61
N ASN A 50 7.52 -8.09 5.73
CA ASN A 50 7.91 -6.85 5.06
C ASN A 50 6.79 -6.31 4.15
N ILE A 51 6.14 -7.19 3.39
CA ILE A 51 5.00 -6.80 2.53
C ILE A 51 3.85 -6.26 3.38
N SER A 52 3.56 -6.91 4.51
CA SER A 52 2.50 -6.46 5.43
C SER A 52 2.85 -5.10 6.04
N TYR A 53 4.11 -4.89 6.41
CA TYR A 53 4.60 -3.60 6.90
C TYR A 53 4.46 -2.50 5.86
N GLU A 54 4.93 -2.73 4.63
CA GLU A 54 4.82 -1.79 3.50
C GLU A 54 3.35 -1.42 3.23
N LEU A 55 2.44 -2.40 3.25
CA LEU A 55 1.00 -2.16 3.07
C LEU A 55 0.40 -1.29 4.19
N LEU A 56 0.76 -1.56 5.44
CA LEU A 56 0.24 -0.79 6.58
C LEU A 56 0.79 0.64 6.59
N GLU A 57 2.06 0.82 6.24
CA GLU A 57 2.67 2.13 6.09
C GLU A 57 1.99 2.94 4.97
N GLU A 58 1.72 2.31 3.82
CA GLU A 58 1.04 2.95 2.70
C GLU A 58 -0.39 3.37 3.05
N ARG A 59 -1.13 2.54 3.79
CA ARG A 59 -2.47 2.90 4.29
C ARG A 59 -2.43 4.11 5.23
N GLN A 60 -1.41 4.22 6.08
CA GLN A 60 -1.23 5.38 6.96
C GLN A 60 -0.93 6.64 6.14
N LYS A 61 -0.07 6.55 5.11
CA LYS A 61 0.21 7.67 4.20
C LYS A 61 -1.05 8.13 3.47
N GLN A 62 -1.86 7.21 2.97
CA GLN A 62 -3.13 7.52 2.31
C GLN A 62 -4.13 8.20 3.26
N ALA A 63 -4.25 7.74 4.50
CA ALA A 63 -5.10 8.38 5.49
C ALA A 63 -4.64 9.81 5.82
N ALA A 64 -3.32 10.03 5.92
CA ALA A 64 -2.76 11.36 6.12
C ALA A 64 -3.01 12.28 4.92
N ALA A 65 -2.91 11.75 3.69
CA ALA A 65 -3.20 12.50 2.46
C ALA A 65 -4.67 12.93 2.38
N ALA A 66 -5.61 12.02 2.68
CA ALA A 66 -7.04 12.35 2.73
C ALA A 66 -7.33 13.48 3.73
N THR A 67 -6.70 13.43 4.90
CA THR A 67 -6.82 14.51 5.91
C THR A 67 -6.28 15.85 5.40
N ALA A 68 -5.24 15.84 4.57
CA ALA A 68 -4.70 17.05 3.97
C ALA A 68 -5.63 17.62 2.89
N GLU A 69 -6.25 16.77 2.07
CA GLU A 69 -7.25 17.16 1.08
C GLU A 69 -8.48 17.82 1.73
N ASP A 70 -8.97 17.26 2.84
CA ASP A 70 -10.07 17.85 3.63
C ASP A 70 -9.72 19.25 4.16
N LYS A 71 -8.47 19.43 4.63
CA LYS A 71 -8.00 20.74 5.10
C LYS A 71 -7.92 21.75 3.97
N ILE A 72 -7.49 21.34 2.78
CA ILE A 72 -7.44 22.21 1.60
C ILE A 72 -8.85 22.66 1.22
N HIS A 73 -9.82 21.74 1.13
CA HIS A 73 -11.22 22.08 0.83
C HIS A 73 -11.83 23.02 1.87
N ASN A 74 -11.52 22.82 3.15
CA ASN A 74 -11.97 23.72 4.21
C ASN A 74 -11.38 25.14 4.04
N LEU A 75 -10.10 25.25 3.70
CA LEU A 75 -9.47 26.54 3.44
C LEU A 75 -10.08 27.24 2.21
N GLU A 76 -10.34 26.51 1.14
CA GLU A 76 -11.02 27.02 -0.06
C GLU A 76 -12.40 27.61 0.30
N SER A 77 -13.22 26.87 1.06
CA SER A 77 -14.53 27.34 1.51
C SER A 77 -14.46 28.59 2.39
N VAL A 78 -13.47 28.67 3.29
CA VAL A 78 -13.25 29.87 4.13
C VAL A 78 -12.87 31.08 3.28
N ILE A 79 -11.99 30.89 2.28
CA ILE A 79 -11.58 31.97 1.37
C ILE A 79 -12.78 32.45 0.54
N GLU A 80 -13.58 31.53 -0.03
CA GLU A 80 -14.78 31.89 -0.78
C GLU A 80 -15.78 32.67 0.09
N SER A 81 -15.99 32.22 1.33
CA SER A 81 -16.87 32.90 2.28
C SER A 81 -16.39 34.32 2.59
N ALA A 82 -15.09 34.49 2.87
CA ALA A 82 -14.50 35.80 3.12
C ALA A 82 -14.61 36.75 1.91
N LEU A 83 -14.33 36.24 0.70
CA LEU A 83 -14.46 37.00 -0.54
C LEU A 83 -15.92 37.41 -0.82
N SER A 84 -16.88 36.53 -0.53
CA SER A 84 -18.31 36.83 -0.69
C SER A 84 -18.80 37.90 0.29
N GLN A 85 -18.35 37.86 1.55
CA GLN A 85 -18.64 38.91 2.54
C GLN A 85 -18.08 40.26 2.11
N PHE A 86 -16.87 40.28 1.57
CA PHE A 86 -16.23 41.53 1.11
C PHE A 86 -16.98 42.15 -0.07
N LYS A 87 -17.49 41.33 -1.00
CA LYS A 87 -18.33 41.79 -2.12
C LYS A 87 -19.71 42.30 -1.71
N LEU A 88 -20.25 41.87 -0.57
CA LEU A 88 -21.53 42.38 -0.04
C LEU A 88 -21.38 43.68 0.77
N SER A 89 -20.14 44.01 1.18
CA SER A 89 -19.80 45.16 2.01
C SER A 89 -19.35 46.40 1.20
N ALA A 90 -19.21 46.28 -0.12
CA ALA A 90 -18.78 47.34 -1.04
C ALA A 90 -19.89 47.66 -2.05
#